data_AF-D5Q5B4-F1
#
_entry.id   AF-D5Q5B4-F1
#
_cell.length_a   1.000
_cell.length_b   1.000
_cell.length_c   1.000
_cell.angle_alpha   90.00
_cell.angle_beta   90.00
_cell.angle_gamma   90.00
#
_symmetry.space_group_name_H-M   'P 1'
#
loop_
_entity.id
_entity.type
_entity.pdbx_description
1 polymer ?
#
loop_
_entity_poly.entity_id
_entity_poly.type
_entity_poly.pdbx_seq_one_letter_code
_entity_poly.pdbx_strand_id
1 'polypeptide(L)'
;MKKNMLYLGIVYFICGILLVLLATFTEFSFEAFIWGLSGAALGPGVCMILQYMYWSKPERALDYEEKIKNQRIEMNDERRIMLRDKAGRITNQIMSYVLVILIFIVSILSVFSVMVISKWVLVVLGLLILFQFICSVVVYNKLDKKL
;
A
#
# COMPACT_ATOMS: atom_id res chain seq x y z
N MET A 1 -19.99 -1.76 -13.64
CA MET A 1 -18.84 -2.58 -13.15
C MET A 1 -19.21 -4.05 -13.05
N LYS A 2 -18.25 -4.98 -13.12
CA LYS A 2 -18.53 -6.42 -12.96
C LYS A 2 -18.97 -6.73 -11.53
N LYS A 3 -20.05 -7.52 -11.37
CA LYS A 3 -20.54 -7.98 -10.05
C LYS A 3 -19.46 -8.72 -9.24
N ASN A 4 -18.51 -9.36 -9.92
CA ASN A 4 -17.38 -10.03 -9.27
C ASN A 4 -16.54 -9.10 -8.38
N MET A 5 -16.42 -7.81 -8.72
CA MET A 5 -15.68 -6.85 -7.90
C MET A 5 -16.36 -6.59 -6.54
N LEU A 6 -17.70 -6.61 -6.51
CA LEU A 6 -18.46 -6.53 -5.27
C LEU A 6 -18.23 -7.78 -4.41
N TYR A 7 -18.37 -8.97 -4.99
CA TYR A 7 -18.17 -10.23 -4.25
C TYR A 7 -16.75 -10.32 -3.69
N LEU A 8 -15.74 -9.94 -4.47
CA LEU A 8 -14.37 -9.90 -3.98
C LEU A 8 -14.23 -8.91 -2.82
N GLY A 9 -14.76 -7.69 -2.95
CA GLY A 9 -14.73 -6.70 -1.87
C GLY A 9 -15.40 -7.20 -0.58
N ILE A 10 -16.55 -7.87 -0.69
CA ILE A 10 -17.26 -8.48 0.44
C ILE A 10 -16.42 -9.59 1.08
N VAL A 11 -15.80 -10.47 0.29
CA VAL A 11 -14.93 -11.53 0.82
C VAL A 11 -13.74 -10.93 1.57
N TYR A 12 -13.07 -9.92 1.01
CA TYR A 12 -11.97 -9.21 1.67
C TYR A 12 -12.42 -8.56 2.98
N PHE A 13 -13.60 -7.94 2.98
CA PHE A 13 -14.17 -7.30 4.16
C PHE A 13 -14.53 -8.30 5.27
N ILE A 14 -15.21 -9.41 4.94
CA ILE A 14 -15.55 -10.47 5.89
C ILE A 14 -14.28 -11.13 6.43
N CYS A 15 -13.31 -11.44 5.57
CA CYS A 15 -12.01 -11.98 5.98
C CYS A 15 -11.30 -11.05 6.97
N GLY A 16 -11.27 -9.74 6.67
CA GLY A 16 -10.73 -8.73 7.58
C GLY A 16 -11.44 -8.71 8.94
N ILE A 17 -12.78 -8.73 8.97
CA ILE A 17 -13.55 -8.77 10.22
C ILE A 17 -13.23 -10.03 11.03
N LEU A 18 -13.18 -11.21 10.39
CA LEU A 18 -12.84 -12.46 11.07
C LEU A 18 -11.44 -12.39 11.69
N LEU A 19 -10.47 -11.78 11.01
CA LEU A 19 -9.12 -11.57 11.54
C LEU A 19 -9.11 -10.58 12.71
N VAL A 20 -9.91 -9.50 12.69
CA VAL A 20 -10.06 -8.61 13.86
C VAL A 20 -10.63 -9.40 15.05
N LEU A 21 -11.72 -10.15 14.82
CA LEU A 21 -12.35 -10.93 15.88
C LEU A 21 -11.36 -11.92 16.49
N LEU A 22 -10.64 -12.67 15.65
CA LEU A 22 -9.56 -13.54 16.11
C LEU A 22 -8.53 -12.78 16.95
N ALA A 23 -8.01 -11.65 16.46
CA ALA A 23 -7.04 -10.86 17.22
C ALA A 23 -7.59 -10.39 18.59
N THR A 24 -8.88 -10.05 18.68
CA THR A 24 -9.49 -9.57 19.93
C THR A 24 -9.86 -10.67 20.93
N PHE A 25 -10.21 -11.87 20.45
CA PHE A 25 -10.70 -12.96 21.31
C PHE A 25 -9.60 -13.96 21.68
N THR A 26 -8.43 -13.90 21.06
CA THR A 26 -7.35 -14.86 21.28
C THR A 26 -6.01 -14.17 21.48
N GLU A 27 -5.35 -14.45 22.60
CA GLU A 27 -4.00 -13.96 22.90
C GLU A 27 -2.97 -14.84 22.17
N PHE A 28 -2.80 -14.61 20.87
CA PHE A 28 -1.76 -15.26 20.09
C PHE A 28 -0.43 -14.50 20.19
N SER A 29 0.69 -15.22 20.21
CA SER A 29 2.04 -14.61 20.16
C SER A 29 2.32 -13.82 18.88
N PHE A 30 1.46 -13.96 17.85
CA PHE A 30 1.54 -13.27 16.56
C PHE A 30 0.37 -12.29 16.35
N GLU A 31 -0.26 -11.79 17.42
CA GLU A 31 -1.37 -10.84 17.37
C GLU A 31 -1.08 -9.62 16.48
N ALA A 32 0.12 -9.02 16.61
CA ALA A 32 0.54 -7.88 15.79
C ALA A 32 0.54 -8.18 14.28
N PHE A 33 0.84 -9.43 13.89
CA PHE A 33 0.78 -9.88 12.51
C PHE A 33 -0.68 -9.99 12.02
N ILE A 34 -1.58 -10.52 12.85
CA ILE A 34 -3.01 -10.62 12.54
C ILE A 34 -3.64 -9.23 12.38
N TRP A 35 -3.29 -8.28 13.25
CA TRP A 35 -3.71 -6.88 13.13
C TRP A 35 -3.24 -6.25 11.82
N GLY A 36 -1.99 -6.48 11.43
CA GLY A 36 -1.46 -6.02 10.14
C GLY A 36 -2.20 -6.62 8.94
N LEU A 37 -2.45 -7.94 8.96
CA LEU A 37 -3.17 -8.65 7.90
C LEU A 37 -4.63 -8.19 7.80
N SER A 38 -5.26 -7.96 8.95
CA SER A 38 -6.64 -7.48 9.03
C SER A 38 -6.79 -6.10 8.38
N GLY A 39 -5.88 -5.16 8.70
CA GLY A 39 -5.86 -3.85 8.05
C GLY A 39 -5.67 -3.94 6.53
N ALA A 40 -4.79 -4.84 6.08
CA ALA A 40 -4.54 -5.11 4.66
C ALA A 40 -5.74 -5.74 3.94
N ALA A 41 -6.64 -6.45 4.64
CA ALA A 41 -7.85 -7.02 4.07
C ALA A 41 -9.03 -6.02 4.09
N LEU A 42 -9.23 -5.32 5.20
CA LEU A 42 -10.34 -4.38 5.40
C LEU A 42 -10.25 -3.17 4.47
N GLY A 43 -9.08 -2.53 4.37
CA GLY A 43 -8.91 -1.32 3.57
C GLY A 43 -9.32 -1.49 2.10
N PRO A 44 -8.74 -2.47 1.37
CA PRO A 44 -9.13 -2.80 0.02
C PRO A 44 -10.59 -3.27 -0.08
N GLY A 45 -11.06 -4.10 0.86
CA GLY A 45 -12.45 -4.58 0.86
C GLY A 45 -13.47 -3.45 0.88
N VAL A 46 -13.31 -2.48 1.79
CA VAL A 46 -14.16 -1.28 1.87
C VAL A 46 -14.05 -0.44 0.60
N CYS A 47 -12.82 -0.20 0.12
CA CYS A 47 -12.61 0.59 -1.09
C CYS A 47 -13.32 0.00 -2.31
N MET A 48 -13.26 -1.32 -2.49
CA MET A 48 -13.92 -2.02 -3.60
C MET A 48 -15.45 -1.94 -3.51
N ILE A 49 -16.01 -2.09 -2.32
CA ILE A 49 -17.46 -1.97 -2.08
C ILE A 49 -17.94 -0.55 -2.39
N LEU A 50 -17.25 0.48 -1.86
CA LEU A 50 -17.61 1.88 -2.08
C LEU A 50 -17.51 2.27 -3.56
N GLN A 51 -16.45 1.84 -4.24
CA GLN A 51 -16.31 2.05 -5.68
C GLN A 51 -17.45 1.37 -6.44
N TYR A 52 -17.79 0.13 -6.09
CA TYR A 52 -18.91 -0.58 -6.73
C TYR A 52 -20.23 0.15 -6.54
N MET A 53 -20.56 0.57 -5.31
CA MET A 53 -21.78 1.32 -5.03
C MET A 53 -21.84 2.66 -5.76
N TYR A 54 -20.71 3.35 -5.86
CA TYR A 54 -20.63 4.67 -6.51
C TYR A 54 -20.82 4.57 -8.04
N TRP A 55 -20.18 3.59 -8.69
CA TRP A 55 -20.13 3.45 -10.16
C TRP A 55 -21.17 2.49 -10.75
N SER A 56 -21.93 1.76 -9.92
CA SER A 56 -23.01 0.88 -10.40
C SER A 56 -24.35 1.58 -10.52
N LYS A 57 -24.44 2.87 -10.16
CA LYS A 57 -25.67 3.67 -10.34
C LYS A 57 -25.93 3.91 -11.84
N PRO A 58 -27.18 3.75 -12.32
CA PRO A 58 -27.51 3.93 -13.73
C PRO A 58 -27.23 5.35 -14.24
N GLU A 59 -27.45 6.35 -13.37
CA GLU A 59 -27.16 7.78 -13.65
C GLU A 59 -25.69 8.03 -14.06
N ARG A 60 -24.76 7.16 -13.64
CA ARG A 60 -23.31 7.32 -13.86
C ARG A 60 -22.74 6.32 -14.85
N ALA A 61 -23.59 5.59 -15.56
CA ALA A 61 -23.12 4.62 -16.54
C ALA A 61 -22.31 5.29 -17.66
N LEU A 62 -22.78 6.45 -18.16
CA LEU A 62 -22.09 7.25 -19.17
C LEU A 62 -20.75 7.79 -18.65
N ASP A 63 -20.74 8.41 -17.46
CA ASP A 63 -19.52 8.90 -16.82
C ASP A 63 -18.48 7.79 -16.59
N TYR A 64 -18.96 6.59 -16.25
CA TYR A 64 -18.09 5.43 -16.06
C TYR A 64 -17.44 4.98 -17.37
N GLU A 65 -18.19 4.94 -18.47
CA GLU A 65 -17.65 4.59 -19.79
C GLU A 65 -16.64 5.64 -20.27
N GLU A 66 -16.96 6.93 -20.12
CA GLU A 66 -16.05 8.01 -20.45
C GLU A 66 -14.76 7.93 -19.61
N LYS A 67 -14.88 7.68 -18.31
CA LYS A 67 -13.74 7.46 -17.42
C LYS A 67 -12.85 6.32 -17.92
N ILE A 68 -13.42 5.17 -18.27
CA ILE A 68 -12.64 4.01 -18.76
C ILE A 68 -11.94 4.33 -20.09
N LYS A 69 -12.61 5.07 -20.98
CA LYS A 69 -12.02 5.52 -22.24
C LYS A 69 -10.86 6.49 -22.00
N ASN A 70 -11.06 7.49 -21.15
CA ASN A 70 -10.03 8.47 -20.79
C ASN A 70 -8.84 7.79 -20.11
N GLN A 71 -9.07 6.86 -19.19
CA GLN A 71 -8.01 6.08 -18.56
C GLN A 71 -7.17 5.31 -19.58
N ARG A 72 -7.80 4.71 -20.61
CA ARG A 72 -7.07 4.01 -21.67
C ARG A 72 -6.20 4.95 -22.50
N ILE A 73 -6.69 6.17 -22.78
CA ILE A 73 -5.92 7.20 -23.49
C ILE A 73 -4.74 7.65 -22.62
N GLU A 74 -5.01 8.02 -21.36
CA GLU A 74 -3.99 8.50 -20.42
C GLU A 74 -2.89 7.45 -20.13
N MET A 75 -3.21 6.15 -20.15
CA MET A 75 -2.21 5.10 -19.96
C MET A 75 -1.19 5.01 -21.09
N ASN A 76 -1.54 5.46 -22.30
CA ASN A 76 -0.68 5.43 -23.48
C ASN A 76 -0.10 6.80 -23.84
N ASP A 77 -0.45 7.85 -23.08
CA ASP A 77 0.08 9.19 -23.28
C ASP A 77 1.55 9.25 -22.82
N GLU A 78 2.44 9.54 -23.75
CA GLU A 78 3.88 9.66 -23.54
C GLU A 78 4.23 10.65 -22.42
N ARG A 79 3.51 11.78 -22.34
CA ARG A 79 3.73 12.78 -21.29
C ARG A 79 3.40 12.21 -19.92
N ARG A 80 2.29 11.49 -19.79
CA ARG A 80 1.88 10.86 -18.52
C ARG A 80 2.83 9.75 -18.11
N ILE A 81 3.37 8.99 -19.07
CA ILE A 81 4.39 7.97 -18.81
C ILE A 81 5.65 8.62 -18.21
N MET A 82 6.17 9.67 -18.86
CA MET A 82 7.36 10.38 -18.35
C MET A 82 7.13 11.01 -16.97
N LEU A 83 5.95 11.59 -16.74
CA LEU A 83 5.57 12.13 -15.44
C LEU A 83 5.51 11.04 -14.36
N ARG A 84 4.97 9.86 -14.68
CA ARG A 84 4.89 8.72 -13.75
C ARG A 84 6.29 8.21 -13.38
N ASP A 85 7.21 8.14 -14.33
CA ASP A 85 8.59 7.74 -14.06
C ASP A 85 9.32 8.76 -13.18
N LYS A 86 9.11 10.07 -13.44
CA LYS A 86 9.66 11.13 -12.60
C LYS A 86 9.05 11.11 -11.19
N ALA A 87 7.74 10.90 -11.08
CA ALA A 87 7.05 10.76 -9.81
C ALA A 87 7.59 9.56 -9.01
N GLY A 88 7.78 8.41 -9.66
CA GLY A 88 8.35 7.22 -9.02
C GLY A 88 9.74 7.49 -8.41
N ARG A 89 10.62 8.21 -9.12
CA ARG A 89 11.93 8.62 -8.59
C ARG A 89 11.82 9.55 -7.39
N ILE A 90 10.97 10.58 -7.48
CA ILE A 90 10.78 11.55 -6.40
C ILE A 90 10.18 10.87 -5.15
N THR A 91 9.16 10.03 -5.34
CA THR A 91 8.53 9.29 -4.22
C THR A 91 9.51 8.32 -3.57
N ASN A 92 10.38 7.65 -4.35
CA ASN A 92 11.43 6.79 -3.80
C ASN A 92 12.40 7.58 -2.91
N GLN A 93 12.81 8.78 -3.34
CA GLN A 93 13.65 9.67 -2.53
C GLN A 93 12.95 10.13 -1.25
N ILE A 94 11.69 10.58 -1.36
CA ILE A 94 10.88 10.99 -0.20
C ILE A 94 10.74 9.82 0.79
N MET A 95 10.44 8.61 0.32
CA MET A 95 10.29 7.43 1.17
C MET A 95 11.59 7.12 1.93
N SER A 96 12.74 7.19 1.26
CA SER A 96 14.03 7.00 1.93
C SER A 96 14.26 8.04 3.03
N TYR A 97 13.96 9.32 2.79
CA TYR A 97 14.07 10.35 3.83
C TYR A 97 13.11 10.12 4.99
N VAL A 98 11.86 9.74 4.71
CA VAL A 98 10.86 9.42 5.74
C VAL A 98 11.33 8.26 6.62
N LEU A 99 11.88 7.20 6.03
CA LEU A 99 12.42 6.07 6.79
C LEU A 99 13.60 6.47 7.67
N VAL A 100 14.52 7.31 7.17
CA VAL A 100 15.64 7.83 7.97
C VAL A 100 15.14 8.68 9.14
N ILE A 101 14.18 9.58 8.92
CA ILE A 101 13.56 10.39 9.98
C ILE A 101 12.85 9.50 11.00
N LEU A 102 12.14 8.46 10.55
CA LEU A 102 11.46 7.52 11.43
C LEU A 102 12.47 6.76 12.33
N ILE A 103 13.57 6.26 11.76
CA ILE A 103 14.64 5.62 12.53
C ILE A 103 15.22 6.60 13.55
N PHE A 104 15.44 7.86 13.16
CA PHE A 104 15.97 8.88 14.04
C PHE A 104 15.03 9.15 15.22
N ILE A 105 13.73 9.33 14.97
CA ILE A 105 12.71 9.52 16.02
C ILE A 105 12.67 8.31 16.95
N VAL A 106 12.58 7.09 16.42
CA VAL A 106 12.55 5.85 17.21
C VAL A 106 13.82 5.71 18.05
N SER A 107 14.98 6.07 17.49
CA SER A 107 16.26 6.04 18.20
C SER A 107 16.27 7.03 19.36
N ILE A 108 15.82 8.27 19.15
CA ILE A 108 15.69 9.28 20.22
C ILE A 108 14.76 8.79 21.32
N LEU A 109 13.58 8.30 20.98
CA LEU A 109 12.61 7.80 21.97
C LEU A 109 13.17 6.64 22.78
N SER A 110 14.00 5.79 22.17
CA SER A 110 14.67 4.69 22.87
C SER A 110 15.73 5.18 23.86
N VAL A 111 16.47 6.26 23.54
CA VAL A 111 17.48 6.86 24.43
C VAL A 111 16.82 7.51 25.65
N PHE A 112 15.73 8.23 25.44
CA PHE A 112 14.97 8.87 26.53
C PHE A 112 14.13 7.89 27.35
N SER A 113 14.20 6.58 27.06
CA SER A 113 13.43 5.52 27.75
C SER A 113 11.92 5.77 27.82
N VAL A 114 11.38 6.58 26.90
CA VAL A 114 9.94 6.90 26.81
C VAL A 114 9.16 5.67 26.34
N MET A 115 9.79 4.83 25.50
CA MET A 115 9.24 3.56 25.04
C MET A 115 10.32 2.46 25.06
N VAL A 116 9.98 1.29 25.60
CA VAL A 116 10.84 0.09 25.55
C VAL A 116 10.74 -0.53 24.16
N ILE A 117 11.48 0.04 23.21
CA ILE A 117 11.51 -0.45 21.83
C ILE A 117 12.64 -1.49 21.70
N SER A 118 12.29 -2.67 21.20
CA SER A 118 13.27 -3.73 20.94
C SER A 118 14.30 -3.27 19.89
N LYS A 119 15.59 -3.54 20.14
CA LYS A 119 16.69 -3.24 19.21
C LYS A 119 16.44 -3.82 17.81
N TRP A 120 15.71 -4.94 17.74
CA TRP A 120 15.34 -5.59 16.48
C TRP A 120 14.46 -4.72 15.58
N VAL A 121 13.65 -3.81 16.14
CA VAL A 121 12.82 -2.88 15.35
C VAL A 121 13.71 -1.94 14.53
N LEU A 122 14.75 -1.37 15.15
CA LEU A 122 15.71 -0.50 14.46
C LEU A 122 16.48 -1.26 13.36
N VAL A 123 16.88 -2.51 13.64
CA VAL A 123 17.55 -3.38 12.65
C VAL A 123 16.64 -3.64 11.44
N VAL A 124 15.36 -3.97 11.68
CA VAL A 124 14.38 -4.21 10.62
C VAL A 124 14.16 -2.95 9.78
N LEU A 125 14.02 -1.77 10.40
CA LEU A 125 13.89 -0.51 9.68
C LEU A 125 15.13 -0.19 8.84
N GLY A 126 16.34 -0.43 9.36
CA GLY A 126 17.58 -0.27 8.59
C GLY A 126 17.66 -1.23 7.40
N LEU A 127 17.26 -2.49 7.59
CA LEU A 127 17.22 -3.48 6.52
C LEU A 127 16.20 -3.11 5.43
N LEU A 128 15.07 -2.50 5.80
CA LEU A 128 14.08 -2.01 4.84
C LEU A 128 14.67 -0.93 3.91
N ILE A 129 15.50 -0.02 4.42
CA ILE A 129 16.19 0.99 3.60
C ILE A 129 17.15 0.31 2.61
N LEU A 130 17.96 -0.65 3.08
CA LEU A 130 18.87 -1.41 2.22
C LEU A 130 18.12 -2.17 1.13
N PHE A 131 17.03 -2.83 1.49
CA PHE A 131 16.17 -3.54 0.55
C PHE A 131 15.58 -2.59 -0.51
N GLN A 132 15.08 -1.42 -0.09
CA GLN A 132 14.55 -0.40 -1.01
C GLN A 132 15.63 0.10 -1.98
N PHE A 133 16.85 0.33 -1.49
CA PHE A 133 17.99 0.72 -2.31
C PHE A 133 18.36 -0.35 -3.34
N ILE A 134 18.50 -1.61 -2.91
CA ILE A 134 18.80 -2.75 -3.79
C ILE A 134 17.72 -2.89 -4.86
N CYS A 135 16.44 -2.87 -4.48
CA CYS A 135 15.33 -2.93 -5.42
C CYS A 135 15.40 -1.80 -6.46
N SER A 136 15.72 -0.58 -6.02
CA SER A 136 15.86 0.57 -6.91
C SER A 136 16.96 0.35 -7.96
N VAL A 137 18.13 -0.17 -7.54
CA VAL A 137 19.26 -0.46 -8.45
C VAL A 137 18.93 -1.61 -9.40
N VAL A 138 18.35 -2.70 -8.89
CA VAL A 138 17.99 -3.88 -9.72
C VAL A 138 16.95 -3.50 -10.78
N VAL A 139 15.92 -2.75 -10.38
CA VAL A 139 14.87 -2.30 -11.31
C VAL A 139 15.46 -1.36 -12.36
N TYR A 140 16.34 -0.42 -11.98
CA TYR A 140 17.03 0.46 -12.91
C TYR A 140 17.85 -0.34 -13.94
N ASN A 141 18.70 -1.26 -13.48
CA ASN A 141 19.52 -2.09 -14.38
C ASN A 141 18.69 -2.97 -15.31
N LYS A 142 17.52 -3.45 -14.85
CA LYS A 142 16.61 -4.25 -15.66
C LYS A 142 15.92 -3.39 -16.74
N LEU A 143 15.58 -2.16 -16.41
CA LEU A 143 14.99 -1.20 -17.36
C LEU A 143 16.02 -0.74 -18.39
N ASP A 144 17.25 -0.44 -17.95
CA ASP A 144 18.37 -0.05 -18.81
C ASP A 144 18.73 -1.12 -19.86
N LYS A 145 18.66 -2.40 -19.48
CA LYS A 145 18.89 -3.51 -20.43
C LYS A 145 17.73 -3.77 -21.40
N LYS A 146 16.54 -3.23 -21.13
CA LYS A 146 15.31 -3.53 -21.88
C LYS A 146 14.90 -2.39 -22.81
N LEU A 147 15.28 -1.16 -22.49
CA LEU A 147 15.09 0.05 -23.27
C LEU A 147 16.29 0.27 -24.20
#